data_AF-A0A3D8R371-F1
#
_entry.id   AF-A0A3D8R371-F1
#
_cell.length_a   1.000
_cell.length_b   1.000
_cell.length_c   1.000
_cell.angle_alpha   90.00
_cell.angle_beta   90.00
_cell.angle_gamma   90.00
#
_symmetry.space_group_name_H-M   'P 1'
#
loop_
_entity.id
_entity.type
_entity.pdbx_description
1 polymer ?
#
loop_
_entity_poly.entity_id
_entity_poly.type
_entity_poly.pdbx_seq_one_letter_code
_entity_poly.pdbx_strand_id
1 'polypeptide(L)'
;MVCIGSLYCVSGHSEASQKSLFNTALASIQRLVDQNRSKYQERWIMQTLLLLEFFGIYGGDDECFLQAQRIHRDLVDAMRMLQLTHDGSHSFQDEDNEEDEMDGASTNSESPESLDASWLEFAELEAKKRCVYSLYLLDSQLAILCNLRPMLSSLEIKYDLPCSENLWLAKSASSWFARRQEQFNSFNDNDDESYDHEASPSQGFFYEASQTLLHSKHLKDHKRLRLLWASPFAAIILVTQLQMMARELTHASCLLERPKSQRRALSVLTDSQHSQISQALKGIAELVPRNKRSTFSFLPPCDLPFPDNETPLWHSFWLLWLYSSLTLSHPDSLLVSGVVECNLPLAIATAGHLATPRSKEKRDIYEDRDVFRILNDLELALERMSPTKSTASPLMENPFISILGFKICLIGWRLVRLTMGEAHEAANRGATSNPCKFVLDIIMAFVHLEQDAIMCNEALYGTAVHEQEAGLHATNNPSTITNLGQTFSDNMASEVQFLEWVIDVFKQRKSWPVGNWIAAVMEESLEKARTVYNESKARGD
;
A
#
# COMPACT_ATOMS: atom_id res chain seq x y z
N MET A 1 2.70 -3.14 -22.06
CA MET A 1 1.49 -3.95 -21.81
C MET A 1 1.75 -5.46 -21.89
N VAL A 2 2.30 -6.01 -22.98
CA VAL A 2 2.50 -7.46 -23.10
C VAL A 2 3.46 -8.05 -22.05
N CYS A 3 4.58 -7.39 -21.69
CA CYS A 3 5.49 -7.88 -20.64
C CYS A 3 4.75 -8.10 -19.30
N ILE A 4 4.08 -7.04 -18.81
CA ILE A 4 3.36 -7.09 -17.53
C ILE A 4 2.13 -7.99 -17.62
N GLY A 5 1.36 -7.94 -18.72
CA GLY A 5 0.19 -8.78 -18.91
C GLY A 5 0.53 -10.27 -18.88
N SER A 6 1.70 -10.66 -19.40
CA SER A 6 2.14 -12.06 -19.36
C SER A 6 2.39 -12.61 -17.96
N LEU A 7 2.67 -11.75 -16.96
CA LEU A 7 2.81 -12.16 -15.55
C LEU A 7 1.48 -12.58 -14.93
N TYR A 8 0.37 -12.07 -15.47
CA TYR A 8 -0.99 -12.39 -15.03
C TYR A 8 -1.66 -13.46 -15.90
N CYS A 9 -0.94 -13.98 -16.91
CA CYS A 9 -1.41 -15.11 -17.71
C CYS A 9 -1.07 -16.43 -17.04
N VAL A 10 -2.04 -17.35 -16.99
CA VAL A 10 -1.85 -18.72 -16.45
C VAL A 10 -0.90 -19.54 -17.33
N SER A 11 -0.75 -19.18 -18.61
CA SER A 11 0.23 -19.80 -19.51
C SER A 11 1.64 -19.27 -19.22
N GLY A 12 2.50 -20.14 -18.70
CA GLY A 12 3.88 -19.82 -18.36
C GLY A 12 4.66 -19.30 -19.56
N HIS A 13 4.79 -17.98 -19.66
CA HIS A 13 5.73 -17.35 -20.58
C HIS A 13 7.14 -17.50 -20.00
N SER A 14 8.12 -17.78 -20.87
CA SER A 14 9.51 -17.87 -20.43
C SER A 14 10.01 -16.49 -20.00
N GLU A 15 10.61 -16.40 -18.81
CA GLU A 15 11.29 -15.21 -18.26
C GLU A 15 12.23 -14.56 -19.28
N ALA A 16 12.94 -15.39 -20.07
CA ALA A 16 13.80 -14.94 -21.16
C ALA A 16 13.04 -14.13 -22.24
N SER A 17 11.82 -14.52 -22.57
CA SER A 17 10.97 -13.81 -23.53
C SER A 17 10.52 -12.46 -22.98
N GLN A 18 10.19 -12.40 -21.68
CA GLN A 18 9.80 -11.15 -21.02
C GLN A 18 10.98 -10.17 -20.97
N LYS A 19 12.17 -10.64 -20.59
CA LYS A 19 13.40 -9.85 -20.60
C LYS A 19 13.77 -9.35 -22.00
N SER A 20 13.65 -10.20 -23.02
CA SER A 20 13.87 -9.80 -24.42
C SER A 20 12.92 -8.68 -24.86
N LEU A 21 11.64 -8.79 -24.51
CA LEU A 21 10.64 -7.79 -24.87
C LEU A 21 10.88 -6.47 -24.12
N PHE A 22 11.24 -6.55 -22.84
CA PHE A 22 11.66 -5.40 -22.03
C PHE A 22 12.83 -4.66 -22.68
N ASN A 23 13.93 -5.37 -22.98
CA ASN A 23 15.13 -4.78 -23.59
C ASN A 23 14.84 -4.15 -24.95
N THR A 24 14.04 -4.82 -25.79
CA THR A 24 13.68 -4.33 -27.12
C THR A 24 12.82 -3.06 -27.04
N ALA A 25 11.84 -3.04 -26.13
CA ALA A 25 10.99 -1.88 -25.91
C ALA A 25 11.79 -0.69 -25.37
N LEU A 26 12.63 -0.93 -24.37
CA LEU A 26 13.49 0.10 -23.77
C LEU A 26 14.44 0.71 -24.79
N ALA A 27 15.17 -0.11 -25.55
CA ALA A 27 16.09 0.37 -26.58
C ALA A 27 15.37 1.18 -27.68
N SER A 28 14.13 0.80 -28.01
CA SER A 28 13.33 1.50 -29.01
C SER A 28 12.88 2.88 -28.54
N ILE A 29 12.45 3.00 -27.28
CA ILE A 29 12.01 4.27 -26.70
C ILE A 29 13.20 5.18 -26.43
N GLN A 30 14.29 4.66 -25.88
CA GLN A 30 15.52 5.43 -25.65
C GLN A 30 16.00 6.09 -26.94
N ARG A 31 16.07 5.33 -28.04
CA ARG A 31 16.43 5.88 -29.35
C ARG A 31 15.52 7.02 -29.81
N LEU A 32 14.21 6.92 -29.55
CA LEU A 32 13.25 7.96 -29.94
C LEU A 32 13.41 9.23 -29.09
N VAL A 33 13.65 9.05 -27.80
CA VAL A 33 13.79 10.14 -26.83
C VAL A 33 15.16 10.82 -26.89
N ASP A 34 16.22 10.08 -27.22
CA ASP A 34 17.56 10.64 -27.43
C ASP A 34 17.63 11.49 -28.70
N GLN A 35 16.83 11.15 -29.71
CA GLN A 35 16.68 11.98 -30.91
C GLN A 35 15.95 13.29 -30.62
N ASN A 36 14.93 13.25 -29.75
CA ASN A 36 14.18 14.42 -29.36
C ASN A 36 13.68 14.30 -27.92
N ARG A 37 14.31 15.04 -27.01
CA ARG A 37 13.97 15.04 -25.58
C ARG A 37 12.56 15.60 -25.32
N SER A 38 11.96 16.41 -26.19
CA SER A 38 10.58 16.87 -26.00
C SER A 38 9.56 15.73 -26.06
N LYS A 39 9.94 14.58 -26.62
CA LYS A 39 9.09 13.37 -26.69
C LYS A 39 8.64 12.86 -25.33
N TYR A 40 9.34 13.18 -24.24
CA TYR A 40 8.84 12.90 -22.89
C TYR A 40 7.48 13.57 -22.58
N GLN A 41 7.09 14.63 -23.29
CA GLN A 41 5.75 15.24 -23.15
C GLN A 41 4.63 14.35 -23.70
N GLU A 42 4.95 13.41 -24.60
CA GLU A 42 3.96 12.50 -25.16
C GLU A 42 3.53 11.47 -24.12
N ARG A 43 2.23 11.46 -23.81
CA ARG A 43 1.63 10.62 -22.76
C ARG A 43 2.02 9.15 -22.86
N TRP A 44 1.96 8.57 -24.06
CA TRP A 44 2.24 7.16 -24.28
C TRP A 44 3.71 6.81 -24.00
N ILE A 45 4.64 7.76 -24.17
CA ILE A 45 6.06 7.58 -23.86
C ILE A 45 6.26 7.52 -22.35
N MET A 46 5.71 8.49 -21.61
CA MET A 46 5.74 8.45 -20.14
C MET A 46 5.10 7.17 -19.60
N GLN A 47 3.90 6.83 -20.07
CA GLN A 47 3.21 5.60 -19.66
C GLN A 47 4.06 4.36 -19.94
N THR A 48 4.70 4.29 -21.10
CA THR A 48 5.52 3.12 -21.43
C THR A 48 6.78 3.05 -20.57
N LEU A 49 7.46 4.17 -20.34
CA LEU A 49 8.64 4.22 -19.47
C LEU A 49 8.30 3.88 -18.02
N LEU A 50 7.19 4.38 -17.47
CA LEU A 50 6.71 4.02 -16.14
C LEU A 50 6.40 2.52 -16.02
N LEU A 51 5.78 1.92 -17.06
CA LEU A 51 5.53 0.48 -17.07
C LEU A 51 6.84 -0.33 -17.17
N LEU A 52 7.80 0.13 -17.96
CA LEU A 52 9.12 -0.49 -18.03
C LEU A 52 9.83 -0.38 -16.68
N GLU A 53 9.86 0.80 -16.08
CA GLU A 53 10.43 1.03 -14.75
C GLU A 53 9.80 0.09 -13.71
N PHE A 54 8.47 0.04 -13.65
CA PHE A 54 7.75 -0.85 -12.73
C PHE A 54 8.13 -2.33 -12.95
N PHE A 55 8.17 -2.78 -14.20
CA PHE A 55 8.60 -4.15 -14.52
C PHE A 55 10.07 -4.38 -14.13
N GLY A 56 10.97 -3.45 -14.40
CA GLY A 56 12.39 -3.61 -14.08
C GLY A 56 12.67 -3.61 -12.58
N ILE A 57 11.89 -2.88 -11.79
CA ILE A 57 11.96 -2.90 -10.31
C ILE A 57 11.56 -4.27 -9.76
N TYR A 58 10.40 -4.80 -10.18
CA TYR A 58 9.78 -5.98 -9.56
C TYR A 58 10.01 -7.30 -10.31
N GLY A 59 10.56 -7.26 -11.53
CA GLY A 59 10.68 -8.39 -12.44
C GLY A 59 11.76 -9.42 -12.08
N GLY A 60 12.66 -9.09 -11.16
CA GLY A 60 13.57 -10.08 -10.55
C GLY A 60 14.92 -10.30 -11.21
N ASP A 61 15.34 -9.37 -12.06
CA ASP A 61 16.64 -9.39 -12.72
C ASP A 61 17.43 -8.14 -12.33
N ASP A 62 18.66 -8.31 -11.83
CA ASP A 62 19.50 -7.21 -11.34
C ASP A 62 19.84 -6.19 -12.45
N GLU A 63 20.00 -6.66 -13.68
CA GLU A 63 20.26 -5.80 -14.84
C GLU A 63 19.02 -4.95 -15.15
N CYS A 64 17.83 -5.56 -15.19
CA CYS A 64 16.56 -4.86 -15.33
C CYS A 64 16.33 -3.85 -14.19
N PHE A 65 16.72 -4.17 -12.95
CA PHE A 65 16.61 -3.25 -11.81
C PHE A 65 17.49 -2.02 -12.01
N LEU A 66 18.75 -2.21 -12.42
CA LEU A 66 19.66 -1.10 -12.73
C LEU A 66 19.14 -0.26 -13.91
N GLN A 67 18.55 -0.90 -14.91
CA GLN A 67 17.92 -0.21 -16.04
C GLN A 67 16.69 0.60 -15.59
N ALA A 68 15.86 0.06 -14.69
CA ALA A 68 14.73 0.80 -14.12
C ALA A 68 15.20 2.05 -13.34
N GLN A 69 16.26 1.95 -12.54
CA GLN A 69 16.82 3.12 -11.85
C GLN A 69 17.35 4.19 -12.82
N ARG A 70 17.85 3.80 -14.00
CA ARG A 70 18.24 4.74 -15.07
C ARG A 70 17.02 5.40 -15.68
N ILE A 71 16.00 4.61 -16.03
CA ILE A 71 14.71 5.12 -16.55
C ILE A 71 14.12 6.13 -15.57
N HIS A 72 14.09 5.81 -14.28
CA HIS A 72 13.57 6.70 -13.23
C HIS A 72 14.29 8.04 -13.21
N ARG A 73 15.63 8.02 -13.20
CA ARG A 73 16.45 9.24 -13.23
C ARG A 73 16.17 10.07 -14.47
N ASP A 74 16.14 9.43 -15.64
CA ASP A 74 15.88 10.10 -16.90
C ASP A 74 14.48 10.73 -16.94
N LEU A 75 13.47 10.06 -16.38
CA LEU A 75 12.10 10.58 -16.23
C LEU A 75 12.05 11.79 -15.29
N VAL A 76 12.71 11.72 -14.13
CA VAL A 76 12.78 12.84 -13.18
C VAL A 76 13.47 14.06 -13.81
N ASP A 77 14.58 13.85 -14.50
CA ASP A 77 15.31 14.91 -15.18
C ASP A 77 14.46 15.53 -16.30
N ALA A 78 13.78 14.70 -17.10
CA ALA A 78 12.87 15.16 -18.14
C ALA A 78 11.69 15.95 -17.58
N MET A 79 11.08 15.47 -16.48
CA MET A 79 9.97 16.12 -15.80
C MET A 79 10.35 17.53 -15.35
N ARG A 80 11.56 17.73 -14.82
CA ARG A 80 12.10 19.04 -14.44
C ARG A 80 12.42 19.92 -15.63
N MET A 81 13.14 19.39 -16.62
CA MET A 81 13.55 20.16 -17.82
C MET A 81 12.34 20.65 -18.62
N LEU A 82 11.28 19.85 -18.71
CA LEU A 82 10.08 20.14 -19.48
C LEU A 82 8.93 20.70 -18.63
N GLN A 83 9.18 20.96 -17.34
CA GLN A 83 8.21 21.50 -16.38
C GLN A 83 6.90 20.71 -16.29
N LEU A 84 6.97 19.38 -16.47
CA LEU A 84 5.80 18.50 -16.56
C LEU A 84 5.00 18.40 -15.25
N THR A 85 5.49 18.98 -14.15
CA THR A 85 4.77 19.00 -12.87
C THR A 85 3.75 20.12 -12.73
N HIS A 86 3.67 21.01 -13.71
CA HIS A 86 2.77 22.16 -13.71
C HIS A 86 1.58 21.87 -14.62
N ASP A 87 0.41 22.34 -14.21
CA ASP A 87 -0.71 22.42 -15.12
C ASP A 87 -0.48 23.60 -16.08
N GLY A 88 -0.24 23.31 -17.35
CA GLY A 88 -0.06 24.33 -18.38
C GLY A 88 -1.31 25.18 -18.63
N SER A 89 -2.43 24.85 -17.98
CA SER A 89 -3.72 25.54 -18.13
C SER A 89 -3.72 26.97 -17.56
N HIS A 90 -2.76 27.35 -16.73
CA HIS A 90 -2.66 28.73 -16.20
C HIS A 90 -2.00 29.74 -17.14
N SER A 91 -1.40 29.31 -18.26
CA SER A 91 -0.74 30.24 -19.20
C SER A 91 -1.68 30.88 -20.22
N PHE A 92 -2.99 30.57 -20.19
CA PHE A 92 -3.96 31.10 -21.17
C PHE A 92 -5.02 32.04 -20.58
N GLN A 93 -4.95 32.37 -19.27
CA GLN A 93 -5.90 33.31 -18.64
C GLN A 93 -5.28 34.65 -18.20
N ASP A 94 -3.96 34.80 -18.22
CA ASP A 94 -3.30 36.02 -17.73
C ASP A 94 -2.83 37.00 -18.83
N GLU A 95 -3.07 36.71 -20.11
CA GLU A 95 -2.78 37.64 -21.21
C GLU A 95 -4.01 37.78 -22.11
N ASP A 96 -4.66 38.94 -22.00
CA ASP A 96 -5.70 39.50 -22.88
C ASP A 96 -7.11 38.87 -22.82
N ASN A 97 -7.95 39.37 -21.90
CA ASN A 97 -9.27 39.94 -22.25
C ASN A 97 -9.90 40.61 -21.02
N GLU A 98 -9.74 41.93 -20.95
CA GLU A 98 -10.69 42.82 -20.31
C GLU A 98 -12.04 42.74 -21.04
N GLU A 99 -13.14 42.74 -20.28
CA GLU A 99 -14.52 43.01 -20.72
C GLU A 99 -15.25 41.91 -21.52
N ASP A 100 -15.93 41.00 -20.81
CA ASP A 100 -17.37 40.79 -20.98
C ASP A 100 -17.95 39.95 -19.83
N GLU A 101 -18.56 40.63 -18.87
CA GLU A 101 -19.49 40.05 -17.89
C GLU A 101 -20.71 39.50 -18.64
N MET A 102 -20.94 38.18 -18.59
CA MET A 102 -22.26 37.62 -18.87
C MET A 102 -22.54 36.34 -18.09
N ASP A 103 -23.06 36.55 -16.88
CA ASP A 103 -24.29 35.98 -16.33
C ASP A 103 -24.56 34.46 -16.47
N GLY A 104 -24.72 33.82 -15.31
CA GLY A 104 -25.89 32.99 -15.00
C GLY A 104 -26.16 31.75 -15.85
N ALA A 105 -25.93 30.58 -15.26
CA ALA A 105 -26.74 29.38 -15.46
C ALA A 105 -27.24 29.10 -16.90
N SER A 106 -26.33 28.81 -17.82
CA SER A 106 -26.71 28.26 -19.13
C SER A 106 -26.81 26.74 -19.10
N THR A 107 -27.95 26.24 -18.66
CA THR A 107 -28.53 25.00 -19.22
C THR A 107 -28.76 25.23 -20.71
N ASN A 108 -27.78 24.95 -21.57
CA ASN A 108 -27.97 24.95 -23.02
C ASN A 108 -27.03 23.94 -23.70
N SER A 109 -27.61 22.79 -24.07
CA SER A 109 -27.19 21.91 -25.17
C SER A 109 -25.71 21.96 -25.57
N GLU A 110 -24.81 21.35 -24.78
CA GLU A 110 -23.54 20.91 -25.35
C GLU A 110 -23.87 19.93 -26.48
N SER A 111 -23.48 20.28 -27.71
CA SER A 111 -23.59 19.34 -28.83
C SER A 111 -22.84 18.03 -28.46
N PRO A 112 -23.27 16.85 -28.94
CA PRO A 112 -22.56 15.60 -28.67
C PRO A 112 -21.07 15.69 -29.03
N GLU A 113 -20.75 16.39 -30.12
CA GLU A 113 -19.38 16.60 -30.60
C GLU A 113 -18.54 17.47 -29.64
N SER A 114 -19.11 18.53 -29.04
CA SER A 114 -18.40 19.34 -28.04
C SER A 114 -18.19 18.60 -26.72
N LEU A 115 -19.12 17.71 -26.34
CA LEU A 115 -18.99 16.89 -25.13
C LEU A 115 -17.90 15.83 -25.28
N ASP A 116 -17.83 15.16 -26.44
CA ASP A 116 -16.78 14.18 -26.75
C ASP A 116 -15.39 14.83 -26.77
N ALA A 117 -15.25 16.01 -27.35
CA ALA A 117 -14.01 16.77 -27.33
C ALA A 117 -13.56 17.10 -25.90
N SER A 118 -14.45 17.65 -25.07
CA SER A 118 -14.18 17.97 -23.66
C SER A 118 -13.81 16.74 -22.83
N TRP A 119 -14.46 15.60 -23.05
CA TRP A 119 -14.14 14.36 -22.36
C TRP A 119 -12.76 13.82 -22.74
N LEU A 120 -12.39 13.89 -24.02
CA LEU A 120 -11.07 13.47 -24.50
C LEU A 120 -9.96 14.37 -23.96
N GLU A 121 -10.18 15.68 -23.94
CA GLU A 121 -9.27 16.65 -23.34
C GLU A 121 -9.08 16.39 -21.83
N PHE A 122 -10.17 16.21 -21.10
CA PHE A 122 -10.13 15.81 -19.69
C PHE A 122 -9.31 14.53 -19.49
N ALA A 123 -9.58 13.48 -20.29
CA ALA A 123 -8.89 12.21 -20.19
C ALA A 123 -7.38 12.37 -20.48
N GLU A 124 -7.02 13.24 -21.42
CA GLU A 124 -5.63 13.58 -21.72
C GLU A 124 -4.92 14.25 -20.55
N LEU A 125 -5.52 15.29 -19.97
CA LEU A 125 -4.95 16.05 -18.84
C LEU A 125 -4.84 15.19 -17.59
N GLU A 126 -5.91 14.47 -17.24
CA GLU A 126 -5.94 13.56 -16.09
C GLU A 126 -4.90 12.43 -16.26
N ALA A 127 -4.71 11.90 -17.46
CA ALA A 127 -3.71 10.88 -17.72
C ALA A 127 -2.27 11.40 -17.51
N LYS A 128 -1.96 12.63 -17.97
CA LYS A 128 -0.66 13.27 -17.74
C LYS A 128 -0.41 13.47 -16.25
N LYS A 129 -1.39 14.02 -15.54
CA LYS A 129 -1.37 14.19 -14.08
C LYS A 129 -1.11 12.87 -13.34
N ARG A 130 -1.84 11.80 -13.70
CA ARG A 130 -1.65 10.46 -13.11
C ARG A 130 -0.28 9.86 -13.42
N CYS A 131 0.34 10.16 -14.57
CA CYS A 131 1.71 9.74 -14.86
C CYS A 131 2.72 10.40 -13.91
N VAL A 132 2.59 11.70 -13.65
CA VAL A 132 3.46 12.43 -12.70
C VAL A 132 3.33 11.87 -11.29
N TYR A 133 2.09 11.63 -10.82
CA TYR A 133 1.89 10.98 -9.53
C TYR A 133 2.42 9.54 -9.50
N SER A 134 2.32 8.80 -10.60
CA SER A 134 2.87 7.44 -10.68
C SER A 134 4.39 7.44 -10.55
N LEU A 135 5.08 8.40 -11.17
CA LEU A 135 6.51 8.59 -11.02
C LEU A 135 6.88 8.91 -9.56
N TYR A 136 6.13 9.81 -8.92
CA TYR A 136 6.30 10.13 -7.49
C TYR A 136 6.08 8.92 -6.57
N LEU A 137 5.06 8.11 -6.85
CA LEU A 137 4.81 6.88 -6.11
C LEU A 137 5.96 5.88 -6.29
N LEU A 138 6.50 5.71 -7.51
CA LEU A 138 7.65 4.83 -7.75
C LEU A 138 8.91 5.30 -7.04
N ASP A 139 9.20 6.61 -7.05
CA ASP A 139 10.29 7.20 -6.29
C ASP A 139 10.17 6.91 -4.78
N SER A 140 8.96 7.09 -4.25
CA SER A 140 8.64 6.81 -2.85
C SER A 140 8.77 5.33 -2.51
N GLN A 141 8.35 4.44 -3.40
CA GLN A 141 8.50 2.99 -3.23
C GLN A 141 9.97 2.60 -3.13
N LEU A 142 10.83 3.08 -4.03
CA LEU A 142 12.27 2.81 -3.98
C LEU A 142 12.90 3.29 -2.67
N ALA A 143 12.47 4.43 -2.15
CA ALA A 143 12.90 4.93 -0.84
C ALA A 143 12.39 4.08 0.33
N ILE A 144 11.14 3.62 0.27
CA ILE A 144 10.55 2.75 1.32
C ILE A 144 11.19 1.36 1.31
N LEU A 145 11.44 0.79 0.14
CA LEU A 145 11.89 -0.59 -0.01
C LEU A 145 13.40 -0.73 0.21
N CYS A 146 14.19 0.08 -0.49
CA CYS A 146 15.65 -0.04 -0.55
C CYS A 146 16.39 1.04 0.26
N ASN A 147 15.66 1.92 0.94
CA ASN A 147 16.22 3.09 1.62
C ASN A 147 17.02 4.02 0.67
N LEU A 148 16.66 4.03 -0.61
CA LEU A 148 17.22 4.97 -1.57
C LEU A 148 16.77 6.39 -1.24
N ARG A 149 17.62 7.37 -1.53
CA ARG A 149 17.24 8.78 -1.38
C ARG A 149 16.20 9.13 -2.44
N PRO A 150 15.02 9.66 -2.06
CA PRO A 150 14.03 10.14 -3.02
C PRO A 150 14.64 11.17 -3.95
N MET A 151 14.32 11.06 -5.23
CA MET A 151 14.72 12.03 -6.25
C MET A 151 13.70 13.14 -6.42
N LEU A 152 12.43 12.92 -6.04
CA LEU A 152 11.33 13.86 -6.18
C LEU A 152 10.83 14.34 -4.81
N SER A 153 10.65 15.66 -4.69
CA SER A 153 9.88 16.25 -3.59
C SER A 153 8.42 16.41 -3.98
N SER A 154 7.52 16.19 -3.03
CA SER A 154 6.10 16.49 -3.22
C SER A 154 5.82 17.96 -3.52
N LEU A 155 6.70 18.86 -3.08
CA LEU A 155 6.62 20.29 -3.40
C LEU A 155 6.88 20.59 -4.87
N GLU A 156 7.50 19.68 -5.63
CA GLU A 156 7.73 19.87 -7.07
C GLU A 156 6.45 19.66 -7.88
N ILE A 157 5.46 18.93 -7.35
CA ILE A 157 4.21 18.58 -8.03
C ILE A 157 3.17 19.68 -7.80
N LYS A 158 2.78 20.38 -8.86
CA LYS A 158 1.83 21.51 -8.80
C LYS A 158 0.44 21.15 -9.31
N TYR A 159 0.21 19.89 -9.64
CA TYR A 159 -1.12 19.41 -9.99
C TYR A 159 -2.05 19.33 -8.78
N ASP A 160 -3.34 19.42 -9.08
CA ASP A 160 -4.36 19.02 -8.12
C ASP A 160 -4.32 17.52 -7.82
N LEU A 161 -5.10 17.09 -6.84
CA LEU A 161 -5.27 15.66 -6.59
C LEU A 161 -5.95 14.99 -7.81
N PRO A 162 -5.63 13.71 -8.08
CA PRO A 162 -6.32 12.95 -9.12
C PRO A 162 -7.83 12.87 -8.87
N CYS A 163 -8.60 12.86 -9.94
CA CYS A 163 -10.05 12.77 -9.84
C CYS A 163 -10.48 11.41 -9.26
N SER A 164 -11.76 11.27 -8.93
CA SER A 164 -12.35 9.98 -8.52
C SER A 164 -12.17 8.89 -9.57
N GLU A 165 -12.11 7.64 -9.16
CA GLU A 165 -12.03 6.51 -10.10
C GLU A 165 -13.28 6.37 -10.97
N ASN A 166 -14.45 6.72 -10.45
CA ASN A 166 -15.70 6.73 -11.23
C ASN A 166 -15.63 7.67 -12.44
N LEU A 167 -15.07 8.87 -12.28
CA LEU A 167 -14.86 9.80 -13.40
C LEU A 167 -13.79 9.30 -14.37
N TRP A 168 -12.68 8.79 -13.83
CA TRP A 168 -11.56 8.28 -14.64
C TRP A 168 -11.95 7.07 -15.49
N LEU A 169 -12.76 6.15 -14.94
CA LEU A 169 -13.19 4.92 -15.60
C LEU A 169 -14.43 5.10 -16.49
N ALA A 170 -14.89 6.34 -16.70
CA ALA A 170 -15.98 6.62 -17.62
C ALA A 170 -15.60 6.15 -19.05
N LYS A 171 -16.49 5.39 -19.69
CA LYS A 171 -16.22 4.75 -21.00
C LYS A 171 -16.75 5.55 -22.20
N SER A 172 -17.44 6.65 -21.94
CA SER A 172 -18.03 7.55 -22.93
C SER A 172 -18.22 8.93 -22.32
N ALA A 173 -18.27 9.95 -23.18
CA ALA A 173 -18.47 11.34 -22.77
C ALA A 173 -19.79 11.56 -22.03
N SER A 174 -20.88 10.93 -22.48
CA SER A 174 -22.18 10.97 -21.76
C SER A 174 -22.08 10.38 -20.36
N SER A 175 -21.36 9.27 -20.20
CA SER A 175 -21.17 8.63 -18.90
C SER A 175 -20.22 9.40 -17.98
N TRP A 176 -19.27 10.13 -18.55
CA TRP A 176 -18.39 11.05 -17.81
C TRP A 176 -19.18 12.25 -17.31
N PHE A 177 -19.97 12.87 -18.18
CA PHE A 177 -20.82 14.01 -17.86
C PHE A 177 -21.85 13.68 -16.78
N ALA A 178 -22.55 12.56 -16.89
CA ALA A 178 -23.51 12.12 -15.88
C ALA A 178 -22.85 11.94 -14.50
N ARG A 179 -21.70 11.26 -14.43
CA ARG A 179 -20.94 11.07 -13.18
C ARG A 179 -20.39 12.38 -12.62
N ARG A 180 -20.01 13.31 -13.49
CA ARG A 180 -19.58 14.66 -13.11
C ARG A 180 -20.74 15.38 -12.42
N GLN A 181 -21.92 15.40 -13.04
CA GLN A 181 -23.12 15.98 -12.43
C GLN A 181 -23.51 15.32 -11.11
N GLU A 182 -23.44 14.00 -11.00
CA GLU A 182 -23.73 13.29 -9.75
C GLU A 182 -22.80 13.71 -8.60
N GLN A 183 -21.52 13.98 -8.90
CA GLN A 183 -20.59 14.49 -7.89
C GLN A 183 -20.93 15.91 -7.44
N PHE A 184 -21.30 16.78 -8.38
CA PHE A 184 -21.72 18.15 -8.07
C PHE A 184 -23.10 18.20 -7.38
N ASN A 185 -24.01 17.27 -7.69
CA ASN A 185 -25.35 17.20 -7.10
C ASN A 185 -25.39 16.47 -5.74
N SER A 186 -24.33 15.76 -5.35
CA SER A 186 -24.29 14.98 -4.10
C SER A 186 -24.16 15.84 -2.83
N PHE A 187 -24.02 17.16 -2.94
CA PHE A 187 -24.02 18.06 -1.80
C PHE A 187 -24.73 19.36 -2.16
N ASN A 188 -25.81 19.68 -1.42
CA ASN A 188 -26.24 21.07 -1.23
C ASN A 188 -25.13 21.80 -0.44
N ASP A 189 -24.00 22.08 -1.08
CA ASP A 189 -23.19 23.22 -0.70
C ASP A 189 -23.95 24.42 -1.25
N ASN A 190 -24.57 25.20 -0.36
CA ASN A 190 -24.78 26.60 -0.71
C ASN A 190 -23.36 27.12 -0.94
N ASP A 191 -23.08 27.52 -2.18
CA ASP A 191 -21.83 28.18 -2.52
C ASP A 191 -21.60 29.29 -1.51
N ASP A 192 -20.60 29.11 -0.66
CA ASP A 192 -20.06 30.21 0.13
C ASP A 192 -19.23 31.01 -0.90
N GLU A 193 -19.91 31.83 -1.72
CA GLU A 193 -19.36 32.78 -2.72
C GLU A 193 -18.38 33.80 -2.08
N SER A 194 -18.00 33.61 -0.82
CA SER A 194 -17.24 34.57 -0.03
C SER A 194 -15.71 34.51 -0.27
N TYR A 195 -15.20 33.60 -1.11
CA TYR A 195 -13.76 33.40 -1.31
C TYR A 195 -13.27 33.17 -2.76
N ASP A 196 -14.00 33.64 -3.78
CA ASP A 196 -13.57 33.53 -5.19
C ASP A 196 -12.47 34.53 -5.63
N HIS A 197 -11.75 35.13 -4.67
CA HIS A 197 -10.71 36.14 -4.95
C HIS A 197 -9.31 35.78 -4.43
N GLU A 198 -9.09 34.60 -3.85
CA GLU A 198 -7.73 34.15 -3.55
C GLU A 198 -7.15 33.41 -4.76
N ALA A 199 -6.11 34.01 -5.36
CA ALA A 199 -5.29 33.34 -6.36
C ALA A 199 -4.87 31.96 -5.86
N SER A 200 -5.08 30.92 -6.67
CA SER A 200 -4.71 29.55 -6.30
C SER A 200 -3.25 29.50 -5.85
N PRO A 201 -2.92 28.76 -4.78
CA PRO A 201 -1.55 28.70 -4.28
C PRO A 201 -0.60 28.25 -5.39
N SER A 202 0.56 28.90 -5.54
CA SER A 202 1.62 28.51 -6.49
C SER A 202 2.22 27.11 -6.25
N GLN A 203 1.71 26.38 -5.26
CA GLN A 203 2.13 25.06 -4.83
C GLN A 203 1.18 23.94 -5.25
N GLY A 204 0.01 24.23 -5.81
CA GLY A 204 -1.01 23.25 -6.23
C GLY A 204 -1.82 22.63 -5.07
N PHE A 205 -2.97 22.02 -5.37
CA PHE A 205 -3.87 21.49 -4.33
C PHE A 205 -3.31 20.27 -3.58
N PHE A 206 -2.32 19.54 -4.12
CA PHE A 206 -1.65 18.46 -3.38
C PHE A 206 -0.90 18.96 -2.14
N TYR A 207 -0.19 20.08 -2.27
CA TYR A 207 0.46 20.73 -1.14
C TYR A 207 -0.58 21.21 -0.13
N GLU A 208 -1.62 21.92 -0.59
CA GLU A 208 -2.70 22.41 0.26
C GLU A 208 -3.37 21.27 1.04
N ALA A 209 -3.76 20.18 0.36
CA ALA A 209 -4.36 19.00 0.96
C ALA A 209 -3.47 18.41 2.06
N SER A 210 -2.16 18.33 1.82
CA SER A 210 -1.18 17.84 2.81
C SER A 210 -1.10 18.78 4.02
N GLN A 211 -1.10 20.10 3.81
CA GLN A 211 -1.10 21.09 4.89
C GLN A 211 -2.41 21.05 5.70
N THR A 212 -3.56 20.98 5.03
CA THR A 212 -4.87 20.85 5.69
C THR A 212 -4.88 19.62 6.60
N LEU A 213 -4.35 18.48 6.14
CA LEU A 213 -4.28 17.27 6.98
C LEU A 213 -3.38 17.42 8.20
N LEU A 214 -2.24 18.11 8.07
CA LEU A 214 -1.27 18.26 9.16
C LEU A 214 -1.65 19.33 10.20
N HIS A 215 -2.47 20.31 9.80
CA HIS A 215 -2.84 21.45 10.65
C HIS A 215 -4.30 21.43 11.11
N SER A 216 -5.14 20.58 10.52
CA SER A 216 -6.54 20.45 10.90
C SER A 216 -6.69 20.05 12.36
N LYS A 217 -7.52 20.81 13.09
CA LYS A 217 -7.93 20.47 14.45
C LYS A 217 -9.30 19.81 14.47
N HIS A 218 -10.11 20.01 13.43
CA HIS A 218 -11.47 19.52 13.35
C HIS A 218 -11.76 18.83 12.02
N LEU A 219 -12.53 17.74 12.08
CA LEU A 219 -12.90 17.00 10.87
C LEU A 219 -13.67 17.82 9.83
N LYS A 220 -14.37 18.87 10.28
CA LYS A 220 -15.10 19.81 9.43
C LYS A 220 -14.17 20.65 8.54
N ASP A 221 -12.88 20.74 8.87
CA ASP A 221 -11.87 21.46 8.09
C ASP A 221 -11.50 20.66 6.82
N HIS A 222 -11.85 19.37 6.75
CA HIS A 222 -11.55 18.48 5.62
C HIS A 222 -12.64 18.44 4.54
N LYS A 223 -13.58 19.41 4.49
CA LYS A 223 -14.64 19.43 3.47
C LYS A 223 -14.08 19.36 2.04
N ARG A 224 -12.95 20.04 1.77
CA ARG A 224 -12.25 20.03 0.47
C ARG A 224 -11.66 18.66 0.09
N LEU A 225 -11.51 17.74 1.05
CA LEU A 225 -10.95 16.40 0.84
C LEU A 225 -12.00 15.29 0.76
N ARG A 226 -13.28 15.63 0.60
CA ARG A 226 -14.36 14.64 0.41
C ARG A 226 -14.17 13.76 -0.83
N LEU A 227 -13.42 14.24 -1.84
CA LEU A 227 -13.05 13.44 -3.02
C LEU A 227 -12.35 12.12 -2.65
N LEU A 228 -11.68 12.07 -1.49
CA LEU A 228 -10.98 10.87 -1.02
C LEU A 228 -11.94 9.70 -0.81
N TRP A 229 -13.23 9.95 -0.58
CA TRP A 229 -14.22 8.87 -0.49
C TRP A 229 -14.38 8.06 -1.78
N ALA A 230 -14.07 8.67 -2.92
CA ALA A 230 -14.25 8.10 -4.26
C ALA A 230 -12.95 8.02 -5.07
N SER A 231 -11.81 8.41 -4.50
CA SER A 231 -10.49 8.36 -5.15
C SER A 231 -9.48 7.61 -4.29
N PRO A 232 -9.42 6.26 -4.38
CA PRO A 232 -8.35 5.50 -3.73
C PRO A 232 -6.96 5.92 -4.20
N PHE A 233 -6.81 6.34 -5.46
CA PHE A 233 -5.52 6.79 -5.98
C PHE A 233 -5.03 8.08 -5.29
N ALA A 234 -5.90 9.09 -5.13
CA ALA A 234 -5.58 10.29 -4.37
C ALA A 234 -5.29 9.98 -2.89
N ALA A 235 -6.04 9.05 -2.29
CA ALA A 235 -5.80 8.63 -0.91
C ALA A 235 -4.43 7.94 -0.73
N ILE A 236 -4.02 7.08 -1.67
CA ILE A 236 -2.69 6.46 -1.69
C ILE A 236 -1.58 7.52 -1.76
N ILE A 237 -1.74 8.54 -2.61
CA ILE A 237 -0.76 9.63 -2.76
C ILE A 237 -0.57 10.38 -1.44
N LEU A 238 -1.67 10.74 -0.76
CA LEU A 238 -1.60 11.47 0.51
C LEU A 238 -1.00 10.61 1.64
N VAL A 239 -1.37 9.34 1.75
CA VAL A 239 -0.74 8.44 2.74
C VAL A 239 0.73 8.24 2.42
N THR A 240 1.11 8.11 1.15
CA THR A 240 2.51 8.03 0.73
C THR A 240 3.27 9.29 1.13
N GLN A 241 2.70 10.48 0.94
CA GLN A 241 3.31 11.74 1.38
C GLN A 241 3.52 11.80 2.90
N LEU A 242 2.53 11.38 3.70
CA LEU A 242 2.69 11.31 5.15
C LEU A 242 3.77 10.29 5.56
N GLN A 243 3.87 9.16 4.84
CA GLN A 243 4.91 8.17 5.07
C GLN A 243 6.30 8.70 4.74
N MET A 244 6.45 9.40 3.61
CA MET A 244 7.72 10.02 3.21
C MET A 244 8.14 11.11 4.20
N MET A 245 7.21 11.89 4.73
CA MET A 245 7.47 12.86 5.79
C MET A 245 7.93 12.20 7.10
N ALA A 246 7.23 11.17 7.56
CA ALA A 246 7.61 10.42 8.76
C ALA A 246 9.00 9.80 8.64
N ARG A 247 9.30 9.28 7.45
CA ARG A 247 10.60 8.75 7.05
C ARG A 247 11.72 9.79 7.10
N GLU A 248 11.53 10.95 6.49
CA GLU A 248 12.52 12.04 6.49
C GLU A 248 12.80 12.55 7.91
N LEU A 249 11.74 12.72 8.71
CA LEU A 249 11.88 13.11 10.12
C LEU A 249 12.63 12.05 10.91
N THR A 250 12.34 10.76 10.69
CA THR A 250 13.07 9.65 11.34
C THR A 250 14.54 9.69 10.97
N HIS A 251 14.87 9.80 9.68
CA HIS A 251 16.25 9.87 9.19
C HIS A 251 17.01 11.07 9.77
N ALA A 252 16.42 12.26 9.73
CA ALA A 252 17.01 13.46 10.33
C ALA A 252 17.24 13.29 11.83
N SER A 253 16.34 12.59 12.51
CA SER A 253 16.41 12.37 13.95
C SER A 253 17.45 11.33 14.35
N CYS A 254 17.77 10.38 13.48
CA CYS A 254 18.89 9.46 13.67
C CYS A 254 20.26 10.16 13.62
N LEU A 255 20.35 11.32 12.95
CA LEU A 255 21.59 12.11 12.83
C LEU A 255 21.79 13.09 13.98
N LEU A 256 20.76 13.40 14.76
CA LEU A 256 20.79 14.42 15.80
C LEU A 256 20.77 13.79 17.20
N GLU A 257 21.69 14.21 18.07
CA GLU A 257 21.71 13.75 19.45
C GLU A 257 20.56 14.38 20.25
N ARG A 258 19.69 13.54 20.85
CA ARG A 258 18.48 14.01 21.54
C ARG A 258 18.61 14.00 23.06
N PRO A 259 18.00 14.97 23.78
CA PRO A 259 17.84 14.91 25.22
C PRO A 259 17.12 13.64 25.65
N LYS A 260 17.55 13.00 26.75
CA LYS A 260 16.95 11.75 27.25
C LYS A 260 15.45 11.87 27.54
N SER A 261 14.96 13.06 27.89
CA SER A 261 13.54 13.34 28.18
C SER A 261 12.61 13.32 26.96
N GLN A 262 13.16 13.38 25.75
CA GLN A 262 12.38 13.40 24.49
C GLN A 262 12.53 12.11 23.68
N ARG A 263 13.17 11.09 24.25
CA ARG A 263 13.36 9.79 23.59
C ARG A 263 12.19 8.88 23.97
N ARG A 264 11.39 8.46 22.99
CA ARG A 264 10.52 7.29 23.14
C ARG A 264 11.36 6.03 23.02
N ALA A 265 10.90 4.95 23.65
CA ALA A 265 11.60 3.68 23.64
C ALA A 265 11.66 3.05 22.24
N LEU A 266 10.58 3.15 21.46
CA LEU A 266 10.46 2.53 20.12
C LEU A 266 10.45 3.51 18.94
N SER A 267 10.08 4.77 19.17
CA SER A 267 9.96 5.76 18.08
C SER A 267 11.03 6.82 18.16
N VAL A 268 11.63 7.12 17.01
CA VAL A 268 12.58 8.23 16.87
C VAL A 268 11.83 9.57 16.69
N LEU A 269 10.50 9.60 16.54
CA LEU A 269 9.75 10.85 16.39
C LEU A 269 9.42 11.47 17.75
N THR A 270 9.30 12.81 17.81
CA THR A 270 8.80 13.49 19.02
C THR A 270 7.30 13.25 19.20
N ASP A 271 6.78 13.43 20.41
CA ASP A 271 5.34 13.29 20.70
C ASP A 271 4.47 14.16 19.80
N SER A 272 4.92 15.40 19.55
CA SER A 272 4.21 16.34 18.70
C SER A 272 4.21 15.87 17.24
N GLN A 273 5.37 15.49 16.70
CA GLN A 273 5.49 14.98 15.32
C GLN A 273 4.64 13.71 15.13
N HIS A 274 4.77 12.78 16.06
CA HIS A 274 4.00 11.55 16.05
C HIS A 274 2.50 11.83 16.07
N SER A 275 2.03 12.68 17.00
CA SER A 275 0.62 13.00 17.14
C SER A 275 0.07 13.68 15.88
N GLN A 276 0.84 14.61 15.31
CA GLN A 276 0.44 15.35 14.11
C GLN A 276 0.24 14.41 12.91
N ILE A 277 1.23 13.56 12.61
CA ILE A 277 1.14 12.64 11.46
C ILE A 277 0.09 11.55 11.72
N SER A 278 -0.01 11.04 12.95
CA SER A 278 -1.03 10.06 13.31
C SER A 278 -2.45 10.62 13.18
N GLN A 279 -2.66 11.90 13.56
CA GLN A 279 -3.94 12.58 13.38
C GLN A 279 -4.27 12.78 11.89
N ALA A 280 -3.28 13.19 11.09
CA ALA A 280 -3.44 13.32 9.65
C ALA A 280 -3.83 11.98 8.98
N LEU A 281 -3.15 10.88 9.34
CA LEU A 281 -3.47 9.53 8.87
C LEU A 281 -4.91 9.13 9.25
N LYS A 282 -5.33 9.38 10.49
CA LYS A 282 -6.71 9.11 10.94
C LYS A 282 -7.73 9.96 10.19
N GLY A 283 -7.42 11.23 9.92
CA GLY A 283 -8.24 12.12 9.10
C GLY A 283 -8.50 11.53 7.72
N ILE A 284 -7.46 11.01 7.05
CA ILE A 284 -7.64 10.29 5.77
C ILE A 284 -8.52 9.05 5.96
N ALA A 285 -8.25 8.21 6.97
CA ALA A 285 -9.00 6.97 7.24
C ALA A 285 -10.50 7.19 7.55
N GLU A 286 -10.87 8.38 8.02
CA GLU A 286 -12.27 8.77 8.26
C GLU A 286 -12.98 9.28 6.99
N LEU A 287 -12.22 9.76 6.01
CA LEU A 287 -12.73 10.27 4.72
C LEU A 287 -12.83 9.19 3.65
N VAL A 288 -12.32 7.98 3.89
CA VAL A 288 -12.34 6.86 2.94
C VAL A 288 -13.31 5.76 3.36
N PRO A 289 -13.80 4.94 2.43
CA PRO A 289 -14.67 3.81 2.76
C PRO A 289 -13.93 2.73 3.56
N ARG A 290 -14.48 2.34 4.72
CA ARG A 290 -13.87 1.28 5.57
C ARG A 290 -14.10 -0.14 5.04
N ASN A 291 -15.32 -0.45 4.59
CA ASN A 291 -15.77 -1.81 4.23
C ASN A 291 -16.70 -1.83 2.99
N LYS A 292 -16.25 -1.39 1.82
CA LYS A 292 -17.03 -1.62 0.59
C LYS A 292 -16.66 -2.96 -0.05
N ARG A 293 -17.53 -3.96 0.07
CA ARG A 293 -18.04 -4.64 -1.15
C ARG A 293 -18.92 -3.59 -1.82
N SER A 294 -18.65 -3.16 -3.04
CA SER A 294 -19.36 -2.02 -3.62
C SER A 294 -20.85 -2.36 -3.78
N THR A 295 -21.71 -1.76 -2.95
CA THR A 295 -23.18 -1.83 -3.08
C THR A 295 -23.76 -0.58 -3.73
N PHE A 296 -23.00 0.09 -4.60
CA PHE A 296 -23.56 1.11 -5.49
C PHE A 296 -23.31 0.71 -6.94
N SER A 297 -24.15 -0.20 -7.43
CA SER A 297 -24.37 -0.43 -8.86
C SER A 297 -25.88 -0.32 -9.10
N PHE A 298 -26.32 0.69 -9.86
CA PHE A 298 -27.70 0.83 -10.35
C PHE A 298 -28.01 -0.13 -11.51
N LEU A 299 -27.13 -1.10 -11.80
CA LEU A 299 -27.29 -2.07 -12.87
C LEU A 299 -27.31 -3.48 -12.30
N PRO A 300 -28.14 -4.39 -12.85
CA PRO A 300 -28.20 -5.76 -12.40
C PRO A 300 -26.81 -6.40 -12.52
N PRO A 301 -26.46 -7.33 -11.61
CA PRO A 301 -25.17 -7.99 -11.62
C PRO A 301 -25.05 -8.81 -12.91
N CYS A 302 -24.30 -8.30 -13.88
CA CYS A 302 -23.76 -9.14 -14.93
C CYS A 302 -22.61 -9.94 -14.33
N ASP A 303 -22.72 -11.26 -14.41
CA ASP A 303 -21.69 -12.25 -14.06
C ASP A 303 -20.37 -11.97 -14.80
N LEU A 304 -19.54 -11.07 -14.27
CA LEU A 304 -18.15 -10.91 -14.67
C LEU A 304 -17.25 -11.52 -13.60
N PRO A 305 -16.28 -12.37 -13.99
CA PRO A 305 -15.40 -13.09 -13.05
C PRO A 305 -14.31 -12.20 -12.41
N PHE A 306 -14.45 -10.87 -12.47
CA PHE A 306 -13.47 -9.91 -11.96
C PHE A 306 -14.07 -9.10 -10.82
N PRO A 307 -13.34 -8.89 -9.70
CA PRO A 307 -13.80 -8.04 -8.61
C PRO A 307 -14.04 -6.60 -9.09
N ASP A 308 -14.84 -5.82 -8.34
CA ASP A 308 -15.04 -4.40 -8.64
C ASP A 308 -13.68 -3.72 -8.92
N ASN A 309 -13.57 -2.94 -10.00
CA ASN A 309 -12.30 -2.36 -10.47
C ASN A 309 -11.52 -1.58 -9.39
N GLU A 310 -12.20 -1.08 -8.34
CA GLU A 310 -11.60 -0.31 -7.25
C GLU A 310 -11.08 -1.17 -6.08
N THR A 311 -11.54 -2.41 -5.93
CA THR A 311 -11.21 -3.26 -4.78
C THR A 311 -9.69 -3.46 -4.59
N PRO A 312 -8.87 -3.67 -5.64
CA PRO A 312 -7.42 -3.78 -5.49
C PRO A 312 -6.73 -2.50 -5.01
N LEU A 313 -7.25 -1.32 -5.39
CA LEU A 313 -6.67 -0.03 -4.97
C LEU A 313 -7.02 0.28 -3.52
N TRP A 314 -8.25 -0.01 -3.06
CA TRP A 314 -8.60 0.12 -1.65
C TRP A 314 -7.82 -0.84 -0.75
N HIS A 315 -7.56 -2.07 -1.23
CA HIS A 315 -6.65 -3.00 -0.56
C HIS A 315 -5.24 -2.42 -0.41
N SER A 316 -4.70 -1.87 -1.50
CA SER A 316 -3.39 -1.22 -1.52
C SER A 316 -3.32 -0.02 -0.56
N PHE A 317 -4.36 0.81 -0.54
CA PHE A 317 -4.50 1.93 0.38
C PHE A 317 -4.41 1.49 1.84
N TRP A 318 -5.21 0.49 2.25
CA TRP A 318 -5.28 0.10 3.65
C TRP A 318 -3.99 -0.54 4.14
N LEU A 319 -3.33 -1.39 3.34
CA LEU A 319 -2.04 -1.96 3.73
C LEU A 319 -0.95 -0.90 3.80
N LEU A 320 -0.93 0.07 2.89
CA LEU A 320 -0.03 1.22 2.98
C LEU A 320 -0.32 2.07 4.24
N TRP A 321 -1.58 2.32 4.55
CA TRP A 321 -1.98 3.07 5.74
C TRP A 321 -1.53 2.37 7.03
N LEU A 322 -1.76 1.05 7.13
CA LEU A 322 -1.38 0.23 8.28
C LEU A 322 0.14 0.19 8.45
N TYR A 323 0.87 -0.01 7.36
CA TYR A 323 2.33 0.09 7.35
C TYR A 323 2.81 1.46 7.86
N SER A 324 2.21 2.56 7.38
CA SER A 324 2.57 3.91 7.82
C SER A 324 2.28 4.14 9.30
N SER A 325 1.12 3.71 9.80
CA SER A 325 0.75 3.81 11.21
C SER A 325 1.70 3.01 12.12
N LEU A 326 2.02 1.78 11.71
CA LEU A 326 2.96 0.91 12.42
C LEU A 326 4.37 1.52 12.45
N THR A 327 4.85 2.07 11.33
CA THR A 327 6.21 2.63 11.24
C THR A 327 6.39 3.99 11.95
N LEU A 328 5.32 4.71 12.27
CA LEU A 328 5.38 5.84 13.22
C LEU A 328 5.75 5.37 14.64
N SER A 329 5.28 4.18 15.01
CA SER A 329 5.43 3.58 16.32
C SER A 329 6.74 2.81 16.43
N HIS A 330 7.05 2.06 15.38
CA HIS A 330 8.17 1.15 15.27
C HIS A 330 8.82 1.34 13.90
N PRO A 331 9.78 2.27 13.77
CA PRO A 331 10.39 2.63 12.49
C PRO A 331 11.04 1.45 11.78
N ASP A 332 11.10 1.54 10.45
CA ASP A 332 11.75 0.54 9.60
C ASP A 332 13.23 0.39 10.00
N SER A 333 13.66 -0.85 10.24
CA SER A 333 15.03 -1.12 10.66
C SER A 333 16.07 -0.83 9.58
N LEU A 334 15.71 -0.95 8.30
CA LEU A 334 16.57 -0.55 7.19
C LEU A 334 16.83 0.97 7.22
N LEU A 335 15.78 1.74 7.52
CA LEU A 335 15.88 3.19 7.65
C LEU A 335 16.74 3.61 8.85
N VAL A 336 16.47 3.04 10.04
CA VAL A 336 17.19 3.41 11.28
C VAL A 336 18.65 2.94 11.27
N SER A 337 18.95 1.83 10.58
CA SER A 337 20.32 1.37 10.40
C SER A 337 21.11 2.16 9.36
N GLY A 338 20.42 2.93 8.49
CA GLY A 338 21.04 3.67 7.39
C GLY A 338 21.56 2.77 6.27
N VAL A 339 21.20 1.47 6.26
CA VAL A 339 21.59 0.56 5.19
C VAL A 339 20.81 0.92 3.93
N VAL A 340 21.51 1.00 2.80
CA VAL A 340 20.93 1.28 1.48
C VAL A 340 21.19 0.09 0.59
N GLU A 341 20.14 -0.43 -0.01
CA GLU A 341 20.17 -1.68 -0.77
C GLU A 341 20.13 -1.41 -2.27
N CYS A 342 20.80 -2.27 -3.03
CA CYS A 342 20.97 -2.09 -4.48
C CYS A 342 19.99 -2.88 -5.34
N ASN A 343 19.16 -3.75 -4.75
CA ASN A 343 18.05 -4.44 -5.40
C ASN A 343 17.02 -4.93 -4.36
N LEU A 344 15.87 -5.41 -4.83
CA LEU A 344 14.78 -5.87 -3.95
C LEU A 344 15.09 -7.18 -3.20
N PRO A 345 15.68 -8.24 -3.80
CA PRO A 345 16.01 -9.45 -3.06
C PRO A 345 16.93 -9.20 -1.85
N LEU A 346 17.96 -8.36 -2.03
CA LEU A 346 18.84 -7.96 -0.93
C LEU A 346 18.11 -7.12 0.11
N ALA A 347 17.26 -6.17 -0.31
CA ALA A 347 16.45 -5.39 0.61
C ALA A 347 15.52 -6.26 1.48
N ILE A 348 14.91 -7.29 0.91
CA ILE A 348 14.06 -8.24 1.63
C ILE A 348 14.91 -9.09 2.59
N ALA A 349 16.04 -9.61 2.14
CA ALA A 349 16.95 -10.42 2.95
C ALA A 349 17.52 -9.61 4.13
N THR A 350 17.98 -8.38 3.89
CA THR A 350 18.47 -7.47 4.93
C THR A 350 17.36 -7.08 5.90
N ALA A 351 16.15 -6.78 5.43
CA ALA A 351 15.02 -6.50 6.32
C ALA A 351 14.71 -7.70 7.22
N GLY A 352 14.69 -8.92 6.66
CA GLY A 352 14.52 -10.16 7.43
C GLY A 352 15.63 -10.38 8.45
N HIS A 353 16.89 -10.15 8.05
CA HIS A 353 18.04 -10.24 8.95
C HIS A 353 17.95 -9.21 10.09
N LEU A 354 17.63 -7.96 9.79
CA LEU A 354 17.47 -6.90 10.79
C LEU A 354 16.27 -7.15 11.71
N ALA A 355 15.28 -7.91 11.27
CA ALA A 355 14.16 -8.34 12.12
C ALA A 355 14.56 -9.39 13.17
N THR A 356 15.69 -10.08 12.98
CA THR A 356 16.16 -11.09 13.94
C THR A 356 16.54 -10.47 15.29
N PRO A 357 16.48 -11.25 16.39
CA PRO A 357 16.66 -10.71 17.73
C PRO A 357 18.06 -10.17 17.95
N ARG A 358 18.10 -8.97 18.52
CA ARG A 358 19.34 -8.38 19.04
C ARG A 358 19.68 -8.97 20.41
N SER A 359 20.95 -8.87 20.80
CA SER A 359 21.40 -9.23 22.15
C SER A 359 20.58 -8.46 23.21
N LYS A 360 20.44 -9.00 24.44
CA LYS A 360 19.58 -8.42 25.48
C LYS A 360 19.82 -6.92 25.72
N GLU A 361 21.07 -6.48 25.61
CA GLU A 361 21.50 -5.08 25.76
C GLU A 361 21.06 -4.16 24.62
N LYS A 362 20.74 -4.73 23.44
CA LYS A 362 20.40 -4.03 22.21
C LYS A 362 18.96 -4.29 21.76
N ARG A 363 18.12 -4.90 22.62
CA ARG A 363 16.72 -5.16 22.31
C ARG A 363 15.91 -3.87 22.36
N ASP A 364 14.91 -3.81 21.50
CA ASP A 364 13.91 -2.75 21.51
C ASP A 364 13.10 -2.88 22.81
N ILE A 365 12.86 -1.75 23.49
CA ILE A 365 12.12 -1.71 24.76
C ILE A 365 10.69 -1.32 24.41
N TYR A 366 9.74 -2.22 24.66
CA TYR A 366 8.33 -1.98 24.38
C TYR A 366 7.61 -1.52 25.63
N GLU A 367 6.88 -0.42 25.54
CA GLU A 367 5.91 0.00 26.57
C GLU A 367 4.54 -0.62 26.27
N ASP A 368 3.73 -0.89 27.29
CA ASP A 368 2.40 -1.50 27.14
C ASP A 368 1.53 -0.77 26.11
N ARG A 369 1.55 0.57 26.14
CA ARG A 369 0.82 1.40 25.18
C ARG A 369 1.25 1.15 23.74
N ASP A 370 2.54 0.94 23.51
CA ASP A 370 3.06 0.67 22.17
C ASP A 370 2.67 -0.73 21.69
N VAL A 371 2.72 -1.72 22.57
CA VAL A 371 2.29 -3.10 22.31
C VAL A 371 0.84 -3.14 21.84
N PHE A 372 -0.09 -2.55 22.59
CA PHE A 372 -1.52 -2.57 22.22
C PHE A 372 -1.82 -1.80 20.93
N ARG A 373 -1.10 -0.70 20.69
CA ARG A 373 -1.25 0.07 19.46
C ARG A 373 -0.76 -0.71 18.24
N ILE A 374 0.42 -1.33 18.35
CA ILE A 374 0.97 -2.19 17.29
C ILE A 374 0.03 -3.37 17.05
N LEU A 375 -0.47 -4.00 18.10
CA LEU A 375 -1.38 -5.14 18.00
C LEU A 375 -2.67 -4.80 17.21
N ASN A 376 -3.30 -3.66 17.50
CA ASN A 376 -4.52 -3.23 16.83
C ASN A 376 -4.33 -3.08 15.31
N ASP A 377 -3.25 -2.43 14.88
CA ASP A 377 -2.97 -2.24 13.46
C ASP A 377 -2.46 -3.53 12.81
N LEU A 378 -1.73 -4.36 13.55
CA LEU A 378 -1.27 -5.68 13.10
C LEU A 378 -2.46 -6.61 12.82
N GLU A 379 -3.43 -6.73 13.71
CA GLU A 379 -4.62 -7.57 13.54
C GLU A 379 -5.35 -7.25 12.22
N LEU A 380 -5.60 -5.96 11.98
CA LEU A 380 -6.26 -5.51 10.75
C LEU A 380 -5.41 -5.77 9.49
N ALA A 381 -4.07 -5.71 9.60
CA ALA A 381 -3.18 -6.02 8.50
C ALA A 381 -3.15 -7.52 8.17
N LEU A 382 -3.05 -8.38 9.20
CA LEU A 382 -3.05 -9.84 9.04
C LEU A 382 -4.37 -10.29 8.40
N GLU A 383 -5.51 -9.75 8.84
CA GLU A 383 -6.82 -10.03 8.24
C GLU A 383 -6.87 -9.68 6.74
N ARG A 384 -6.32 -8.53 6.35
CA ARG A 384 -6.28 -8.11 4.94
C ARG A 384 -5.34 -8.93 4.08
N MET A 385 -4.29 -9.49 4.65
CA MET A 385 -3.35 -10.36 3.95
C MET A 385 -3.82 -11.82 3.87
N SER A 386 -4.83 -12.20 4.66
CA SER A 386 -5.32 -13.57 4.73
C SER A 386 -5.87 -14.05 3.38
N PRO A 387 -5.55 -15.27 2.94
CA PRO A 387 -6.11 -15.87 1.73
C PRO A 387 -7.64 -15.93 1.71
N THR A 388 -8.25 -16.13 2.88
CA THR A 388 -9.69 -16.40 3.01
C THR A 388 -10.50 -15.13 3.23
N LYS A 389 -9.92 -14.12 3.86
CA LYS A 389 -10.57 -12.85 4.22
C LYS A 389 -10.11 -11.66 3.39
N SER A 390 -9.03 -11.79 2.61
CA SER A 390 -8.53 -10.68 1.81
C SER A 390 -9.58 -10.17 0.84
N THR A 391 -9.69 -8.85 0.77
CA THR A 391 -10.55 -8.18 -0.20
C THR A 391 -10.03 -8.30 -1.63
N ALA A 392 -8.74 -8.61 -1.82
CA ALA A 392 -8.11 -8.73 -3.12
C ALA A 392 -7.56 -10.13 -3.35
N SER A 393 -7.64 -10.63 -4.59
CA SER A 393 -6.99 -11.89 -4.95
C SER A 393 -5.47 -11.79 -4.77
N PRO A 394 -4.81 -12.76 -4.11
CA PRO A 394 -3.34 -12.79 -3.98
C PRO A 394 -2.59 -12.72 -5.32
N LEU A 395 -3.23 -13.16 -6.41
CA LEU A 395 -2.67 -13.09 -7.77
C LEU A 395 -2.73 -11.68 -8.37
N MET A 396 -3.60 -10.81 -7.87
CA MET A 396 -3.74 -9.43 -8.35
C MET A 396 -3.05 -8.42 -7.42
N GLU A 397 -2.39 -8.89 -6.35
CA GLU A 397 -1.74 -8.01 -5.41
C GLU A 397 -0.52 -7.33 -6.04
N ASN A 398 -0.42 -6.02 -5.82
CA ASN A 398 0.73 -5.23 -6.25
C ASN A 398 1.98 -5.68 -5.47
N PRO A 399 3.13 -5.93 -6.13
CA PRO A 399 4.34 -6.42 -5.47
C PRO A 399 4.86 -5.47 -4.39
N PHE A 400 4.68 -4.15 -4.53
CA PHE A 400 4.99 -3.18 -3.48
C PHE A 400 4.20 -3.49 -2.20
N ILE A 401 2.91 -3.74 -2.34
CA ILE A 401 1.98 -4.01 -1.24
C ILE A 401 2.32 -5.34 -0.56
N SER A 402 2.76 -6.35 -1.33
CA SER A 402 3.28 -7.60 -0.76
C SER A 402 4.51 -7.35 0.12
N ILE A 403 5.44 -6.49 -0.30
CA ILE A 403 6.62 -6.17 0.52
C ILE A 403 6.25 -5.37 1.75
N LEU A 404 5.28 -4.44 1.67
CA LEU A 404 4.76 -3.75 2.85
C LEU A 404 4.14 -4.75 3.84
N GLY A 405 3.34 -5.69 3.34
CA GLY A 405 2.78 -6.77 4.12
C GLY A 405 3.87 -7.60 4.82
N PHE A 406 4.94 -7.94 4.10
CA PHE A 406 6.09 -8.62 4.67
C PHE A 406 6.74 -7.81 5.80
N LYS A 407 6.97 -6.50 5.60
CA LYS A 407 7.52 -5.62 6.64
C LYS A 407 6.60 -5.52 7.86
N ILE A 408 5.29 -5.53 7.68
CA ILE A 408 4.32 -5.63 8.78
C ILE A 408 4.48 -6.97 9.52
N CYS A 409 4.59 -8.09 8.79
CA CYS A 409 4.83 -9.41 9.39
C CYS A 409 6.14 -9.47 10.18
N LEU A 410 7.19 -8.75 9.78
CA LEU A 410 8.42 -8.65 10.57
C LEU A 410 8.20 -7.96 11.93
N ILE A 411 7.35 -6.93 11.98
CA ILE A 411 6.94 -6.29 13.25
C ILE A 411 6.11 -7.28 14.08
N GLY A 412 5.18 -8.01 13.45
CA GLY A 412 4.41 -9.07 14.11
C GLY A 412 5.29 -10.18 14.67
N TRP A 413 6.29 -10.63 13.93
CA TRP A 413 7.23 -11.66 14.37
C TRP A 413 8.01 -11.22 15.61
N ARG A 414 8.48 -9.96 15.65
CA ARG A 414 9.12 -9.40 16.85
C ARG A 414 8.17 -9.40 18.04
N LEU A 415 6.91 -9.03 17.82
CA LEU A 415 5.89 -9.01 18.87
C LEU A 415 5.61 -10.41 19.43
N VAL A 416 5.43 -11.41 18.56
CA VAL A 416 5.26 -12.83 18.94
C VAL A 416 6.43 -13.31 19.79
N ARG A 417 7.67 -13.02 19.40
CA ARG A 417 8.85 -13.46 20.17
C ARG A 417 8.97 -12.78 21.52
N LEU A 418 8.69 -11.48 21.58
CA LEU A 418 8.68 -10.71 22.83
C LEU A 418 7.66 -11.29 23.80
N THR A 419 6.43 -11.50 23.33
CA THR A 419 5.33 -11.96 24.17
C THR A 419 5.45 -13.44 24.53
N MET A 420 5.98 -14.28 23.64
CA MET A 420 6.29 -15.69 23.89
C MET A 420 7.28 -15.85 25.05
N GLY A 421 8.40 -15.10 25.02
CA GLY A 421 9.43 -15.17 26.07
C GLY A 421 8.89 -14.76 27.44
N GLU A 422 8.23 -13.59 27.51
CA GLU A 422 7.62 -13.09 28.75
C GLU A 422 6.48 -13.99 29.22
N ALA A 423 5.70 -14.56 28.30
CA ALA A 423 4.59 -15.43 28.66
C ALA A 423 5.06 -16.72 29.32
N HIS A 424 6.16 -17.30 28.83
CA HIS A 424 6.79 -18.48 29.40
C HIS A 424 7.41 -18.20 30.77
N GLU A 425 8.15 -17.09 30.91
CA GLU A 425 8.70 -16.69 32.21
C GLU A 425 7.59 -16.44 33.25
N ALA A 426 6.50 -15.77 32.87
CA ALA A 426 5.36 -15.51 33.75
C ALA A 426 4.61 -16.80 34.14
N ALA A 427 4.52 -17.78 33.23
CA ALA A 427 3.97 -19.10 33.54
C ALA A 427 4.82 -19.84 34.58
N ASN A 428 6.15 -19.82 34.42
CA ASN A 428 7.09 -20.40 35.39
C ASN A 428 7.03 -19.71 36.76
N ARG A 429 6.72 -18.41 36.80
CA ARG A 429 6.52 -17.62 38.03
C ARG A 429 5.13 -17.81 38.66
N GLY A 430 4.21 -18.52 38.04
CA GLY A 430 2.84 -18.73 38.54
C GLY A 430 1.98 -17.46 38.57
N ALA A 431 2.21 -16.51 37.65
CA ALA A 431 1.48 -15.26 37.60
C ALA A 431 -0.01 -15.45 37.21
N THR A 432 -0.92 -14.77 37.91
CA THR A 432 -2.38 -14.87 37.70
C THR A 432 -2.89 -14.07 36.49
N SER A 433 -2.12 -13.05 36.05
CA SER A 433 -2.40 -12.24 34.88
C SER A 433 -1.14 -12.13 34.03
N ASN A 434 -1.31 -12.30 32.72
CA ASN A 434 -0.21 -12.30 31.77
C ASN A 434 -0.62 -11.53 30.50
N PRO A 435 -0.41 -10.21 30.45
CA PRO A 435 -0.71 -9.38 29.29
C PRO A 435 0.01 -9.86 28.02
N CYS A 436 1.24 -10.35 28.15
CA CYS A 436 2.00 -10.90 27.03
C CYS A 436 1.32 -12.15 26.46
N LYS A 437 0.82 -13.04 27.32
CA LYS A 437 0.00 -14.18 26.88
C LYS A 437 -1.27 -13.72 26.16
N PHE A 438 -1.98 -12.71 26.66
CA PHE A 438 -3.16 -12.17 25.97
C PHE A 438 -2.85 -11.68 24.54
N VAL A 439 -1.76 -10.93 24.38
CA VAL A 439 -1.30 -10.45 23.07
C VAL A 439 -0.94 -11.63 22.15
N LEU A 440 -0.21 -12.63 22.69
CA LEU A 440 0.15 -13.83 21.95
C LEU A 440 -1.09 -14.61 21.50
N ASP A 441 -2.06 -14.81 22.40
CA ASP A 441 -3.30 -15.53 22.13
C ASP A 441 -4.12 -14.85 21.02
N ILE A 442 -4.16 -13.51 20.97
CA ILE A 442 -4.82 -12.77 19.88
C ILE A 442 -4.16 -13.06 18.53
N ILE A 443 -2.83 -12.96 18.45
CA ILE A 443 -2.10 -13.20 17.19
C ILE A 443 -2.26 -14.66 16.75
N MET A 444 -2.16 -15.60 17.70
CA MET A 444 -2.24 -17.02 17.41
C MET A 444 -3.65 -17.49 17.06
N ALA A 445 -4.68 -16.92 17.69
CA ALA A 445 -6.07 -17.20 17.31
C ALA A 445 -6.32 -16.90 15.83
N PHE A 446 -5.73 -15.82 15.31
CA PHE A 446 -5.79 -15.50 13.89
C PHE A 446 -5.08 -16.56 13.03
N VAL A 447 -3.85 -16.92 13.38
CA VAL A 447 -3.05 -17.92 12.66
C VAL A 447 -3.75 -19.28 12.60
N HIS A 448 -4.31 -19.74 13.72
CA HIS A 448 -5.00 -21.03 13.81
C HIS A 448 -6.30 -21.06 13.02
N LEU A 449 -7.11 -19.98 13.07
CA LEU A 449 -8.35 -19.89 12.29
C LEU A 449 -8.09 -20.04 10.78
N GLU A 450 -6.98 -19.48 10.28
CA GLU A 450 -6.61 -19.61 8.87
C GLU A 450 -6.09 -21.01 8.53
N GLN A 451 -5.25 -21.60 9.39
CA GLN A 451 -4.76 -22.97 9.18
C GLN A 451 -5.92 -23.97 9.13
N ASP A 452 -6.89 -23.85 10.03
CA ASP A 452 -8.08 -24.70 10.03
C ASP A 452 -8.94 -24.48 8.77
N ALA A 453 -9.10 -23.22 8.31
CA ALA A 453 -9.84 -22.92 7.09
C ALA A 453 -9.17 -23.47 5.83
N ILE A 454 -7.83 -23.40 5.75
CA ILE A 454 -7.04 -23.98 4.65
C ILE A 454 -7.19 -25.50 4.65
N MET A 455 -7.00 -26.15 5.81
CA MET A 455 -7.15 -27.60 5.96
C MET A 455 -8.56 -28.08 5.61
N CYS A 456 -9.61 -27.34 6.01
CA CYS A 456 -10.99 -27.67 5.64
C CYS A 456 -11.24 -27.57 4.13
N ASN A 457 -10.68 -26.55 3.48
CA ASN A 457 -10.79 -26.39 2.02
C ASN A 457 -10.05 -27.53 1.29
N GLU A 458 -8.83 -27.87 1.70
CA GLU A 458 -8.09 -28.99 1.11
C GLU A 458 -8.80 -30.33 1.32
N ALA A 459 -9.40 -30.56 2.49
CA ALA A 459 -10.19 -31.76 2.77
C ALA A 459 -11.46 -31.83 1.90
N LEU A 460 -12.15 -30.70 1.68
CA LEU A 460 -13.35 -30.62 0.83
C LEU A 460 -13.04 -30.85 -0.66
N TYR A 461 -11.90 -30.34 -1.15
CA TYR A 461 -11.42 -30.61 -2.50
C TYR A 461 -10.85 -32.04 -2.65
N GLY A 462 -10.29 -32.61 -1.58
CA GLY A 462 -9.79 -33.98 -1.53
C GLY A 462 -10.91 -35.04 -1.53
N THR A 463 -12.05 -34.76 -0.90
CA THR A 463 -13.23 -35.66 -0.92
C THR A 463 -14.04 -35.54 -2.21
N ALA A 464 -14.02 -34.38 -2.88
CA ALA A 464 -14.68 -34.18 -4.18
C ALA A 464 -14.10 -35.03 -5.33
N VAL A 465 -12.92 -35.65 -5.15
CA VAL A 465 -12.32 -36.57 -6.13
C VAL A 465 -12.72 -38.03 -5.89
N HIS A 466 -13.37 -38.36 -4.77
CA HIS A 466 -13.69 -39.76 -4.42
C HIS A 466 -15.15 -40.10 -4.12
N GLU A 467 -16.09 -39.16 -4.13
CA GLU A 467 -17.50 -39.45 -3.85
C GLU A 467 -18.40 -39.33 -5.09
N GLN A 468 -18.25 -40.30 -5.99
CA GLN A 468 -19.33 -40.75 -6.85
C GLN A 468 -19.63 -42.21 -6.52
N GLU A 469 -20.14 -42.47 -5.30
CA GLU A 469 -20.95 -43.63 -4.90
C GLU A 469 -21.05 -43.71 -3.36
N ALA A 470 -22.11 -43.14 -2.78
CA ALA A 470 -22.91 -43.71 -1.68
C ALA A 470 -23.82 -42.63 -1.08
N GLY A 471 -25.10 -42.97 -0.92
CA GLY A 471 -26.15 -42.05 -0.49
C GLY A 471 -26.24 -41.87 1.03
N LEU A 472 -26.88 -40.75 1.37
CA LEU A 472 -27.65 -40.43 2.59
C LEU A 472 -27.08 -40.89 3.95
N HIS A 473 -26.63 -39.93 4.75
CA HIS A 473 -27.29 -39.49 6.01
C HIS A 473 -26.36 -38.52 6.76
N ALA A 474 -26.55 -37.20 6.58
CA ALA A 474 -25.91 -36.19 7.41
C ALA A 474 -26.81 -35.87 8.62
N THR A 475 -26.46 -36.39 9.79
CA THR A 475 -27.06 -35.99 11.06
C THR A 475 -26.41 -34.68 11.53
N ASN A 476 -27.19 -33.60 11.54
CA ASN A 476 -26.82 -32.32 12.16
C ASN A 476 -26.65 -32.51 13.67
N ASN A 477 -25.42 -32.50 14.18
CA ASN A 477 -25.12 -32.34 15.60
C ASN A 477 -24.60 -30.91 15.87
N PRO A 478 -25.36 -30.04 16.55
CA PRO A 478 -24.94 -28.69 16.90
C PRO A 478 -24.21 -28.67 18.25
N SER A 479 -23.07 -29.39 18.34
CA SER A 479 -22.31 -29.51 19.60
C SER A 479 -20.82 -29.18 19.48
N THR A 480 -20.35 -28.63 18.35
CA THR A 480 -18.93 -28.30 18.15
C THR A 480 -18.52 -26.92 18.70
N ILE A 481 -19.47 -26.09 19.16
CA ILE A 481 -19.18 -24.69 19.56
C ILE A 481 -18.71 -24.56 21.02
N THR A 482 -18.81 -25.62 21.85
CA THR A 482 -18.50 -25.52 23.29
C THR A 482 -17.14 -26.09 23.73
N ASN A 483 -16.29 -26.54 22.80
CA ASN A 483 -14.97 -27.14 23.13
C ASN A 483 -13.74 -26.30 22.69
N LEU A 484 -13.90 -25.00 22.37
CA LEU A 484 -12.77 -24.10 22.06
C LEU A 484 -11.95 -23.65 23.30
N GLY A 485 -12.15 -24.27 24.47
CA GLY A 485 -11.57 -23.82 25.73
C GLY A 485 -10.32 -24.55 26.21
N GLN A 486 -9.86 -25.63 25.56
CA GLN A 486 -8.79 -26.49 26.08
C GLN A 486 -7.91 -27.14 25.01
N THR A 487 -7.44 -26.39 24.02
CA THR A 487 -6.14 -26.72 23.42
C THR A 487 -5.08 -25.99 24.24
N PHE A 488 -4.24 -26.73 24.96
CA PHE A 488 -3.01 -26.16 25.51
C PHE A 488 -2.17 -25.69 24.31
N SER A 489 -2.31 -24.42 23.92
CA SER A 489 -1.41 -23.79 22.95
C SER A 489 -0.01 -23.89 23.55
N ASP A 490 0.85 -24.69 22.92
CA ASP A 490 2.27 -24.72 23.24
C ASP A 490 2.84 -23.35 22.88
N ASN A 491 2.92 -22.46 23.87
CA ASN A 491 3.44 -21.10 23.68
C ASN A 491 4.83 -21.12 23.02
N MET A 492 5.64 -22.15 23.25
CA MET A 492 6.97 -22.28 22.64
C MET A 492 6.91 -22.55 21.14
N ALA A 493 5.77 -23.07 20.63
CA ALA A 493 5.55 -23.29 19.21
C ALA A 493 5.02 -22.05 18.47
N SER A 494 4.63 -20.98 19.16
CA SER A 494 3.99 -19.81 18.54
C SER A 494 4.88 -19.11 17.50
N GLU A 495 6.20 -19.04 17.74
CA GLU A 495 7.13 -18.48 16.74
C GLU A 495 7.15 -19.31 15.44
N VAL A 496 7.18 -20.64 15.56
CA VAL A 496 7.21 -21.57 14.41
C VAL A 496 5.91 -21.46 13.62
N GLN A 497 4.76 -21.50 14.31
CA GLN A 497 3.44 -21.43 13.70
C GLN A 497 3.20 -20.10 12.97
N PHE A 498 3.65 -18.98 13.56
CA PHE A 498 3.55 -17.67 12.91
C PHE A 498 4.37 -17.61 11.62
N LEU A 499 5.61 -18.10 11.64
CA LEU A 499 6.47 -18.12 10.46
C LEU A 499 5.94 -19.04 9.34
N GLU A 500 5.39 -20.20 9.69
CA GLU A 500 4.70 -21.09 8.73
C GLU A 500 3.55 -20.37 8.03
N TRP A 501 2.68 -19.70 8.80
CA TRP A 501 1.59 -18.91 8.24
C TRP A 501 2.09 -17.80 7.30
N VAL A 502 3.13 -17.05 7.68
CA VAL A 502 3.71 -16.01 6.82
C VAL A 502 4.19 -16.62 5.49
N ILE A 503 4.90 -17.75 5.53
CA ILE A 503 5.39 -18.43 4.33
C ILE A 503 4.24 -18.84 3.42
N ASP A 504 3.19 -19.45 3.97
CA ASP A 504 2.04 -19.91 3.20
C ASP A 504 1.30 -18.76 2.51
N VAL A 505 1.14 -17.65 3.23
CA VAL A 505 0.52 -16.41 2.73
C VAL A 505 1.32 -15.85 1.55
N PHE A 506 2.64 -15.75 1.64
CA PHE A 506 3.46 -15.19 0.56
C PHE A 506 3.67 -16.14 -0.62
N LYS A 507 3.65 -17.47 -0.41
CA LYS A 507 3.70 -18.47 -1.49
C LYS A 507 2.50 -18.43 -2.43
N GLN A 508 1.37 -17.88 -1.99
CA GLN A 508 0.19 -17.71 -2.84
C GLN A 508 0.32 -16.53 -3.83
N ARG A 509 1.25 -15.59 -3.58
CA ARG A 509 1.49 -14.41 -4.41
C ARG A 509 2.46 -14.75 -5.54
N LYS A 510 1.96 -15.50 -6.53
CA LYS A 510 2.79 -16.09 -7.59
C LYS A 510 3.01 -15.19 -8.82
N SER A 511 2.29 -14.08 -8.92
CA SER A 511 2.33 -13.20 -10.10
C SER A 511 3.63 -12.45 -10.25
N TRP A 512 4.30 -12.17 -9.14
CA TRP A 512 5.61 -11.52 -9.10
C TRP A 512 6.59 -12.38 -8.29
N PRO A 513 7.90 -12.36 -8.63
CA PRO A 513 8.90 -13.17 -7.92
C PRO A 513 9.06 -12.78 -6.45
N VAL A 514 8.60 -11.59 -6.08
CA VAL A 514 8.61 -11.04 -4.71
C VAL A 514 8.07 -12.00 -3.65
N GLY A 515 6.96 -12.70 -3.92
CA GLY A 515 6.38 -13.66 -2.98
C GLY A 515 7.33 -14.81 -2.66
N ASN A 516 8.06 -15.30 -3.67
CA ASN A 516 9.05 -16.36 -3.52
C ASN A 516 10.29 -15.89 -2.76
N TRP A 517 10.76 -14.67 -3.00
CA TRP A 517 11.89 -14.11 -2.26
C TRP A 517 11.56 -13.95 -0.77
N ILE A 518 10.38 -13.42 -0.46
CA ILE A 518 9.91 -13.29 0.92
C ILE A 518 9.82 -14.66 1.59
N ALA A 519 9.21 -15.64 0.91
CA ALA A 519 9.07 -17.00 1.43
C ALA A 519 10.46 -17.62 1.73
N ALA A 520 11.43 -17.49 0.83
CA ALA A 520 12.77 -18.02 1.02
C ALA A 520 13.48 -17.45 2.27
N VAL A 521 13.39 -16.12 2.49
CA VAL A 521 13.99 -15.47 3.68
C VAL A 521 13.29 -15.92 4.97
N MET A 522 11.98 -16.13 4.92
CA MET A 522 11.22 -16.62 6.07
C MET A 522 11.45 -18.12 6.34
N GLU A 523 11.70 -18.94 5.31
CA GLU A 523 12.06 -20.35 5.45
C GLU A 523 13.39 -20.53 6.20
N GLU A 524 14.40 -19.72 5.90
CA GLU A 524 15.67 -19.73 6.64
C GLU A 524 15.46 -19.37 8.12
N SER A 525 14.56 -18.42 8.38
CA SER A 525 14.20 -18.00 9.75
C SER A 525 13.41 -19.08 10.49
N LEU A 526 12.52 -19.77 9.79
CA LEU A 526 11.73 -20.89 10.31
C LEU A 526 12.62 -22.08 10.68
N GLU A 527 13.62 -22.41 9.88
CA GLU A 527 14.57 -23.49 10.19
C GLU A 527 15.29 -23.22 11.52
N LYS A 528 15.79 -22.00 11.71
CA LYS A 528 16.42 -21.56 12.96
C LYS A 528 15.45 -21.58 14.15
N ALA A 529 14.19 -21.20 13.94
CA ALA A 529 13.17 -21.25 14.99
C ALA A 529 12.86 -22.70 15.39
N ARG A 530 12.76 -23.61 14.41
CA ARG A 530 12.53 -25.05 14.65
C ARG A 530 13.66 -25.71 15.41
N THR A 531 14.92 -25.37 15.13
CA THR A 531 16.04 -25.91 15.90
C THR A 531 15.96 -25.49 17.37
N VAL A 532 15.68 -24.20 17.63
CA VAL A 532 15.53 -23.68 19.00
C VAL A 532 14.35 -24.33 19.72
N TYR A 533 13.20 -24.46 19.05
CA TYR A 533 12.01 -25.11 19.61
C TYR A 533 12.28 -26.58 19.96
N ASN A 534 12.91 -27.33 19.06
CA ASN A 534 13.22 -28.73 19.30
C ASN A 534 14.23 -28.92 20.44
N GLU A 535 15.21 -28.01 20.58
CA GLU A 535 16.12 -28.01 21.72
C GLU A 535 15.41 -27.72 23.04
N SER A 536 14.49 -26.74 23.06
CA SER A 536 13.67 -26.42 24.25
C SER A 536 12.81 -27.62 24.65
N LYS A 537 12.13 -28.23 23.67
CA LYS A 537 11.30 -29.42 23.88
C LYS A 537 12.10 -30.62 24.39
N ALA A 538 13.34 -30.78 23.92
CA ALA A 538 14.24 -31.83 24.39
C ALA A 538 14.72 -31.61 25.84
N ARG A 539 14.75 -30.35 26.31
CA ARG A 539 15.08 -30.00 27.70
C ARG A 539 13.90 -30.17 28.66
N GLY A 540 12.68 -30.33 28.13
CA GLY A 540 11.45 -30.46 28.93
C GLY A 540 10.90 -29.12 29.42
N ASP A 541 11.30 -28.02 28.77
CA ASP A 541 10.82 -26.66 29.01
C ASP A 541 9.45 -26.39 28.35
#